data_AF-A0A926BWV5-F1
#
_entry.id   AF-A0A926BWV5-F1
#
_cell.length_a   1.000
_cell.length_b   1.000
_cell.length_c   1.000
_cell.angle_alpha   90.00
_cell.angle_beta   90.00
_cell.angle_gamma   90.00
#
_symmetry.space_group_name_H-M   'P 1'
#
loop_
_entity.id
_entity.type
_entity.pdbx_description
1 polymer ?
#
loop_
_entity_poly.entity_id
_entity_poly.type
_entity_poly.pdbx_seq_one_letter_code
_entity_poly.pdbx_strand_id
1 'polypeptide(L)'
;MSITSQVCYLAVVQMLSWQPAPELPFNDFDPAGFFAVMVLGAVFLVLIGIGLALGAGVMILSMLGLSFGVLSASVLVGYLNKSVHTGLRTFVQISSALLGVLTGILTVAVIESWHDTPVSFAQTVVSGGIAGGVGGYFMGFLFLKGIAYLKANIEGRINPA
;
A
#
# COMPACT_ATOMS: atom_id res chain seq x y z
N MET A 1 1.02 -17.62 53.24
CA MET A 1 0.40 -16.37 52.75
C MET A 1 0.19 -16.53 51.25
N SER A 2 -1.05 -16.47 50.78
CA SER A 2 -1.37 -16.66 49.37
C SER A 2 -1.10 -15.39 48.57
N ILE A 3 -0.68 -15.53 47.31
CA ILE A 3 -0.37 -14.42 46.39
C ILE A 3 -1.55 -13.43 46.29
N THR A 4 -2.78 -13.94 46.39
CA THR A 4 -4.01 -13.16 46.41
C THR A 4 -4.09 -12.12 47.54
N SER A 5 -3.54 -12.40 48.73
CA SER A 5 -3.60 -11.43 49.84
C SER A 5 -2.63 -10.26 49.66
N GLN A 6 -1.51 -10.47 48.95
CA GLN A 6 -0.54 -9.41 48.68
C GLN A 6 -1.01 -8.45 47.60
N VAL A 7 -1.69 -8.96 46.56
CA VAL A 7 -2.25 -8.11 45.50
C VAL A 7 -3.36 -7.19 46.04
N CYS A 8 -4.24 -7.72 46.92
CA CYS A 8 -5.24 -6.89 47.59
C CYS A 8 -4.62 -5.80 48.47
N TYR A 9 -3.56 -6.12 49.23
CA TYR A 9 -2.90 -5.14 50.07
C TYR A 9 -2.25 -4.02 49.24
N LEU A 10 -1.57 -4.36 48.15
CA LEU A 10 -0.96 -3.37 47.24
C LEU A 10 -2.01 -2.47 46.58
N ALA A 11 -3.14 -3.03 46.14
CA ALA A 11 -4.21 -2.27 45.53
C ALA A 11 -4.84 -1.26 46.52
N VAL A 12 -5.07 -1.68 47.76
CA VAL A 12 -5.65 -0.82 48.81
C VAL A 12 -4.67 0.30 49.19
N VAL A 13 -3.37 0.01 49.30
CA VAL A 13 -2.35 1.03 49.59
C VAL A 13 -2.24 2.05 48.44
N GLN A 14 -2.29 1.61 47.18
CA GLN A 14 -2.29 2.52 46.04
C GLN A 14 -3.54 3.41 46.00
N MET A 15 -4.72 2.86 46.29
CA MET A 15 -5.95 3.64 46.36
C MET A 15 -5.93 4.67 47.50
N LEU A 16 -5.40 4.31 48.67
CA LEU A 16 -5.26 5.24 49.79
C LEU A 16 -4.19 6.32 49.57
N SER A 17 -3.20 6.06 48.71
CA SER A 17 -2.17 7.04 48.34
C SER A 17 -2.58 7.98 47.20
N TRP A 18 -3.78 7.79 46.62
CA TRP A 18 -4.27 8.67 45.56
C TRP A 18 -4.62 10.04 46.15
N GLN A 19 -3.66 10.96 46.07
CA GLN A 19 -3.95 12.37 46.24
C GLN A 19 -4.51 12.88 44.91
N PRO A 20 -5.67 13.57 44.90
CA PRO A 20 -6.11 14.27 43.70
C PRO A 20 -4.99 15.22 43.29
N ALA A 21 -4.59 15.15 42.03
CA ALA A 21 -3.57 16.04 41.50
C ALA A 21 -3.96 17.50 41.82
N PRO A 22 -3.02 18.35 42.26
CA PRO A 22 -3.32 19.76 42.51
C PRO A 22 -3.96 20.35 41.26
N GLU A 23 -5.18 20.85 41.39
CA GLU A 23 -5.89 21.50 40.30
C GLU A 23 -5.06 22.71 39.88
N LEU A 24 -4.43 22.61 38.70
CA LEU A 24 -3.71 23.72 38.11
C LEU A 24 -4.71 24.86 37.90
N PRO A 25 -4.37 26.12 38.28
CA PRO A 25 -5.25 27.24 38.02
C PRO A 25 -5.48 27.33 36.51
N PHE A 26 -6.73 27.09 36.10
CA PHE A 26 -7.18 27.28 34.72
C PHE A 26 -7.04 28.76 34.38
N ASN A 27 -5.90 29.12 33.79
CA ASN A 27 -5.71 30.41 33.19
C ASN A 27 -6.26 30.32 31.75
N ASP A 28 -7.55 30.61 31.60
CA ASP A 28 -8.30 30.49 30.33
C ASP A 28 -7.75 31.40 29.20
N PHE A 29 -6.76 32.24 29.49
CA PHE A 29 -6.08 33.10 28.53
C PHE A 29 -4.56 33.04 28.72
N ASP A 30 -3.94 31.93 28.33
CA ASP A 30 -2.48 31.84 28.13
C ASP A 30 -2.14 32.07 26.64
N PRO A 31 -1.88 33.33 26.22
CA PRO A 31 -1.51 33.63 24.84
C PRO A 31 -0.20 32.96 24.41
N ALA A 32 0.70 32.62 25.35
CA ALA A 32 1.92 31.89 25.04
C ALA A 32 1.62 30.42 24.72
N GLY A 33 0.71 29.79 25.48
CA GLY A 33 0.21 28.44 25.20
C GLY A 33 -0.50 28.34 23.86
N PHE A 34 -1.36 29.31 23.53
CA PHE A 34 -2.04 29.37 22.22
C PHE A 34 -1.04 29.52 21.06
N PHE A 35 -0.05 30.40 21.21
CA PHE A 35 0.99 30.59 20.19
C PHE A 35 1.84 29.33 20.00
N ALA A 36 2.21 28.65 21.09
CA ALA A 36 2.95 27.39 21.04
C ALA A 36 2.18 26.29 20.28
N VAL A 37 0.88 26.15 20.52
CA VAL A 37 0.02 25.20 19.81
C VAL A 37 -0.10 25.54 18.32
N MET A 38 -0.25 26.82 17.96
CA MET A 38 -0.28 27.24 16.55
C MET A 38 1.04 26.96 15.84
N VAL A 39 2.17 27.26 16.45
CA VAL A 39 3.50 27.00 15.88
C VAL A 39 3.73 25.50 15.71
N LEU A 40 3.40 24.70 16.72
CA LEU A 40 3.55 23.25 16.67
C LEU A 40 2.62 22.61 15.61
N GLY A 41 1.39 23.11 15.51
CA GLY A 41 0.45 22.71 14.45
C GLY A 41 0.95 23.07 13.04
N ALA A 42 1.52 24.26 12.86
CA ALA A 42 2.10 24.68 11.59
C ALA A 42 3.30 23.80 11.20
N VAL A 43 4.20 23.50 12.15
CA VAL A 43 5.34 22.59 11.92
C VAL A 43 4.86 21.20 11.54
N PHE A 44 3.82 20.68 12.21
CA PHE A 44 3.26 19.37 11.90
C PHE A 44 2.66 19.31 10.49
N LEU A 45 1.93 20.35 10.06
CA LEU A 45 1.40 20.46 8.70
C LEU A 45 2.50 20.50 7.64
N VAL A 46 3.59 21.24 7.90
CA VAL A 46 4.75 21.28 7.01
C VAL A 46 5.41 19.91 6.88
N LEU A 47 5.57 19.18 8.00
CA LEU A 47 6.12 17.82 7.99
C LEU A 47 5.25 16.85 7.17
N ILE A 48 3.92 16.93 7.32
CA ILE A 48 3.00 16.14 6.48
C ILE A 48 3.16 16.51 5.01
N GLY A 49 3.22 17.80 4.68
CA GLY A 49 3.39 18.28 3.30
C GLY A 49 4.68 17.77 2.67
N ILE A 50 5.81 17.82 3.39
CA ILE A 50 7.10 17.28 2.94
C ILE A 50 7.02 15.75 2.77
N GLY A 51 6.41 15.05 3.72
CA GLY A 51 6.24 13.59 3.65
C GLY A 51 5.44 13.16 2.42
N LEU A 52 4.34 13.85 2.12
CA LEU A 52 3.54 13.60 0.92
C LEU A 52 4.31 13.91 -0.37
N ALA A 53 5.03 15.04 -0.41
CA ALA A 53 5.83 15.41 -1.58
C ALA A 53 6.95 14.39 -1.88
N LEU A 54 7.66 13.95 -0.84
CA LEU A 54 8.70 12.91 -0.96
C LEU A 54 8.09 11.57 -1.38
N GLY A 55 6.98 11.16 -0.76
CA GLY A 55 6.29 9.92 -1.11
C GLY A 55 5.83 9.90 -2.56
N ALA A 56 5.21 10.99 -3.03
CA ALA A 56 4.81 11.16 -4.42
C ALA A 56 6.03 11.15 -5.37
N GLY A 57 7.13 11.82 -5.00
CA GLY A 57 8.35 11.84 -5.79
C GLY A 57 8.97 10.45 -5.99
N VAL A 58 9.08 9.66 -4.91
CA VAL A 58 9.58 8.28 -4.97
C VAL A 58 8.65 7.40 -5.81
N MET A 59 7.33 7.56 -5.69
CA MET A 59 6.37 6.82 -6.50
C MET A 59 6.54 7.11 -7.99
N ILE A 60 6.71 8.38 -8.37
CA ILE A 60 6.93 8.79 -9.77
C ILE A 60 8.24 8.22 -10.31
N LEU A 61 9.34 8.32 -9.54
CA LEU A 61 10.63 7.75 -9.94
C LEU A 61 10.56 6.23 -10.12
N SER A 62 9.84 5.55 -9.23
CA SER A 62 9.61 4.10 -9.31
C SER A 62 8.81 3.73 -10.56
N MET A 63 7.75 4.48 -10.87
CA MET A 63 6.93 4.32 -12.08
C MET A 63 7.75 4.53 -13.36
N LEU A 64 8.61 5.55 -13.40
CA LEU A 64 9.51 5.80 -14.53
C LEU A 64 10.51 4.64 -14.70
N GLY A 65 11.16 4.21 -13.62
CA GLY A 65 12.10 3.09 -13.64
C GLY A 65 11.46 1.78 -14.11
N LEU A 66 10.26 1.47 -13.60
CA LEU A 66 9.48 0.31 -14.05
C LEU A 66 9.12 0.44 -15.53
N SER A 67 8.70 1.62 -15.99
CA SER A 67 8.35 1.84 -17.40
C SER A 67 9.52 1.55 -18.34
N PHE A 68 10.71 2.08 -18.02
CA PHE A 68 11.93 1.81 -18.80
C PHE A 68 12.34 0.34 -18.75
N GLY A 69 12.23 -0.31 -17.58
CA GLY A 69 12.53 -1.73 -17.43
C GLY A 69 11.61 -2.63 -18.25
N VAL A 70 10.29 -2.38 -18.19
CA VAL A 70 9.28 -3.16 -18.92
C VAL A 70 9.39 -2.92 -20.43
N LEU A 71 9.62 -1.67 -20.86
CA LEU A 71 9.87 -1.35 -22.27
C LEU A 71 11.13 -2.06 -22.78
N SER A 72 12.23 -2.00 -22.04
CA SER A 72 13.49 -2.66 -22.40
C SER A 72 13.33 -4.18 -22.53
N ALA A 73 12.68 -4.82 -21.54
CA ALA A 73 12.40 -6.25 -21.56
C ALA A 73 11.53 -6.65 -22.76
N SER A 74 10.49 -5.87 -23.05
CA SER A 74 9.61 -6.09 -24.20
C SER A 74 10.34 -5.96 -25.54
N VAL A 75 11.17 -4.93 -25.70
CA VAL A 75 11.95 -4.71 -26.92
C VAL A 75 12.97 -5.83 -27.12
N LEU A 76 13.66 -6.25 -26.05
CA LEU A 76 14.62 -7.35 -26.12
C LEU A 76 13.95 -8.67 -26.54
N VAL A 77 12.81 -9.01 -25.94
CA VAL A 77 12.05 -10.22 -26.30
C VAL A 77 11.50 -10.14 -27.73
N GLY A 78 11.06 -8.95 -28.17
CA GLY A 78 10.64 -8.71 -29.54
C GLY A 78 11.78 -8.87 -30.55
N TYR A 79 12.97 -8.39 -30.22
CA TYR A 79 14.18 -8.53 -31.03
C TYR A 79 14.63 -9.99 -31.14
N LEU A 80 14.69 -10.71 -30.01
CA LEU A 80 15.08 -12.13 -29.98
C LEU A 80 14.14 -13.02 -30.80
N ASN A 81 12.83 -12.75 -30.75
CA ASN A 81 11.84 -13.53 -31.49
C ASN A 81 11.55 -12.97 -32.90
N LYS A 82 12.27 -11.92 -33.34
CA LYS A 82 12.05 -11.21 -34.62
C LYS A 82 10.58 -10.87 -34.89
N SER A 83 9.81 -10.57 -33.84
CA SER A 83 8.37 -10.34 -33.93
C SER A 83 7.91 -9.27 -32.94
N VAL A 84 7.34 -8.20 -33.48
CA VAL A 84 6.74 -7.10 -32.71
C VAL A 84 5.55 -7.58 -31.89
N HIS A 85 4.79 -8.53 -32.41
CA HIS A 85 3.62 -9.10 -31.72
C HIS A 85 4.03 -9.86 -30.44
N THR A 86 5.16 -10.58 -30.48
CA THR A 86 5.67 -11.31 -29.31
C THR A 86 6.18 -10.35 -28.23
N GLY A 87 6.83 -9.25 -28.63
CA GLY A 87 7.22 -8.18 -27.71
C GLY A 87 6.02 -7.56 -27.01
N LEU A 88 5.00 -7.13 -27.77
CA LEU A 88 3.80 -6.50 -27.23
C LEU A 88 3.00 -7.44 -26.30
N ARG A 89 2.94 -8.74 -26.62
CA ARG A 89 2.34 -9.74 -25.74
C ARG A 89 3.06 -9.79 -24.38
N THR A 90 4.38 -9.80 -24.42
CA THR A 90 5.23 -9.84 -23.22
C THR A 90 5.10 -8.55 -22.41
N PHE A 91 5.04 -7.40 -23.08
CA PHE A 91 4.76 -6.10 -22.45
C PHE A 91 3.45 -6.13 -21.65
N VAL A 92 2.36 -6.61 -22.25
CA VAL A 92 1.04 -6.68 -21.58
C VAL A 92 1.09 -7.64 -20.39
N GLN A 93 1.77 -8.79 -20.50
CA GLN A 93 1.90 -9.75 -19.40
C GLN A 93 2.73 -9.20 -18.23
N ILE A 94 3.86 -8.55 -18.50
CA ILE A 94 4.70 -7.98 -17.45
C ILE A 94 4.00 -6.79 -16.80
N SER A 95 3.36 -5.93 -17.59
CA SER A 95 2.63 -4.75 -17.08
C SER A 95 1.45 -5.16 -16.19
N SER A 96 0.68 -6.17 -16.60
CA SER A 96 -0.43 -6.71 -15.81
C SER A 96 0.04 -7.42 -14.54
N ALA A 97 1.17 -8.12 -14.58
CA ALA A 97 1.78 -8.70 -13.37
C ALA A 97 2.22 -7.61 -12.38
N LEU A 98 2.88 -6.55 -12.84
CA LEU A 98 3.31 -5.43 -11.99
C LEU A 98 2.12 -4.68 -11.37
N LEU A 99 1.10 -4.38 -12.18
CA LEU A 99 -0.15 -3.81 -11.69
C LEU A 99 -0.82 -4.73 -10.67
N GLY A 100 -0.81 -6.04 -10.92
CA GLY A 100 -1.30 -7.05 -10.00
C GLY A 100 -0.57 -7.03 -8.66
N VAL A 101 0.78 -6.95 -8.66
CA VAL A 101 1.56 -6.84 -7.42
C VAL A 101 1.13 -5.64 -6.60
N LEU A 102 0.99 -4.46 -7.23
CA LEU A 102 0.57 -3.24 -6.56
C LEU A 102 -0.84 -3.36 -5.97
N THR A 103 -1.80 -3.87 -6.76
CA THR A 103 -3.18 -4.04 -6.30
C THR A 103 -3.30 -5.13 -5.23
N GLY A 104 -2.50 -6.18 -5.30
CA GLY A 104 -2.46 -7.24 -4.28
C GLY A 104 -1.95 -6.74 -2.93
N ILE A 105 -0.86 -5.95 -2.92
CA ILE A 105 -0.35 -5.32 -1.69
C ILE A 105 -1.41 -4.39 -1.09
N LEU A 106 -2.05 -3.56 -1.91
CA LEU A 106 -3.14 -2.68 -1.44
C LEU A 106 -4.32 -3.47 -0.88
N THR A 107 -4.69 -4.58 -1.52
CA THR A 107 -5.80 -5.42 -1.07
C THR A 107 -5.53 -6.02 0.31
N VAL A 108 -4.31 -6.56 0.53
CA VAL A 108 -3.94 -7.10 1.84
C VAL A 108 -3.86 -6.01 2.89
N ALA A 109 -3.32 -4.82 2.56
CA ALA A 109 -3.28 -3.69 3.48
C ALA A 109 -4.69 -3.22 3.91
N VAL A 110 -5.65 -3.22 2.98
CA VAL A 110 -7.06 -2.90 3.30
C VAL A 110 -7.67 -3.99 4.20
N ILE A 111 -7.42 -5.27 3.90
CA ILE A 111 -7.90 -6.38 4.73
C ILE A 111 -7.33 -6.29 6.15
N GLU A 112 -6.05 -5.99 6.30
CA GLU A 112 -5.40 -5.79 7.60
C GLU A 112 -6.06 -4.66 8.39
N SER A 113 -6.37 -3.53 7.72
CA SER A 113 -7.07 -2.42 8.36
C SER A 113 -8.50 -2.75 8.82
N TRP A 114 -9.13 -3.78 8.23
CA TRP A 114 -10.49 -4.19 8.57
C TRP A 114 -10.54 -5.25 9.68
N HIS A 115 -9.46 -6.03 9.85
CA HIS A 115 -9.42 -7.15 10.79
C HIS A 115 -8.62 -6.87 12.06
N ASP A 116 -8.03 -5.66 12.22
CA ASP A 116 -7.17 -5.27 13.35
C ASP A 116 -6.09 -6.32 13.68
N THR A 117 -5.70 -7.12 12.70
CA THR A 117 -4.69 -8.15 12.86
C THR A 117 -3.32 -7.49 12.77
N PRO A 118 -2.45 -7.60 13.78
CA PRO A 118 -1.10 -7.07 13.73
C PRO A 118 -0.23 -7.97 12.85
N VAL A 119 -0.33 -7.76 11.54
CA VAL A 119 0.52 -8.41 10.56
C VAL A 119 1.74 -7.51 10.33
N SER A 120 2.93 -8.11 10.23
CA SER A 120 4.14 -7.35 9.92
C SER A 120 4.05 -6.78 8.50
N PHE A 121 4.47 -5.52 8.31
CA PHE A 121 4.56 -4.90 6.98
C PHE A 121 5.30 -5.78 5.95
N ALA A 122 6.32 -6.51 6.38
CA ALA A 122 7.04 -7.44 5.50
C ALA A 122 6.15 -8.60 5.02
N GLN A 123 5.27 -9.11 5.87
CA GLN A 123 4.31 -10.16 5.51
C GLN A 123 3.23 -9.62 4.57
N THR A 124 2.73 -8.39 4.79
CA THR A 124 1.79 -7.71 3.89
C THR A 124 2.35 -7.59 2.47
N VAL A 125 3.59 -7.13 2.36
CA VAL A 125 4.26 -6.94 1.07
C VAL A 125 4.53 -8.28 0.37
N VAL A 126 4.99 -9.30 1.10
CA VAL A 126 5.28 -10.61 0.50
C VAL A 126 4.00 -11.33 0.09
N SER A 127 3.01 -11.43 0.97
CA SER A 127 1.75 -12.13 0.69
C SER A 127 0.91 -11.42 -0.37
N GLY A 128 0.75 -10.10 -0.25
CA GLY A 128 0.05 -9.28 -1.22
C GLY A 128 0.78 -9.21 -2.56
N GLY A 129 2.12 -9.17 -2.53
CA GLY A 129 2.93 -9.16 -3.74
C GLY A 129 2.85 -10.49 -4.51
N ILE A 130 2.91 -11.63 -3.83
CA ILE A 130 2.78 -12.95 -4.48
C ILE A 130 1.35 -13.15 -5.00
N ALA A 131 0.33 -12.91 -4.17
CA ALA A 131 -1.07 -13.07 -4.57
C ALA A 131 -1.42 -12.13 -5.74
N GLY A 132 -0.99 -10.87 -5.63
CA GLY A 132 -1.16 -9.86 -6.65
C GLY A 132 -0.42 -10.18 -7.95
N GLY A 133 0.84 -10.60 -7.87
CA GLY A 133 1.64 -10.95 -9.04
C GLY A 133 1.09 -12.15 -9.81
N VAL A 134 0.69 -13.21 -9.10
CA VAL A 134 0.05 -14.40 -9.71
C VAL A 134 -1.30 -14.03 -10.33
N GLY A 135 -2.13 -13.29 -9.61
CA GLY A 135 -3.42 -12.82 -10.11
C GLY A 135 -3.30 -11.90 -11.33
N GLY A 136 -2.37 -10.94 -11.28
CA GLY A 136 -2.08 -10.01 -12.37
C GLY A 136 -1.57 -10.71 -13.63
N TYR A 137 -0.65 -11.66 -13.47
CA TYR A 137 -0.15 -12.47 -14.59
C TYR A 137 -1.28 -13.29 -15.24
N PHE A 138 -2.12 -13.93 -14.42
CA PHE A 138 -3.26 -14.70 -14.91
C PHE A 138 -4.28 -13.81 -15.64
N MET A 139 -4.56 -12.62 -15.10
CA MET A 139 -5.46 -11.66 -15.73
C MET A 139 -4.91 -11.14 -17.07
N GLY A 140 -3.61 -10.85 -17.15
CA GLY A 140 -2.95 -10.49 -18.40
C GLY A 140 -3.04 -11.59 -19.47
N PHE A 141 -2.91 -12.85 -19.05
CA PHE A 141 -3.09 -13.99 -19.95
C PHE A 141 -4.53 -14.10 -20.47
N LEU A 142 -5.53 -13.94 -19.60
CA LEU A 142 -6.94 -13.94 -20.00
C LEU A 142 -7.28 -12.80 -20.96
N PHE A 143 -6.74 -11.60 -20.70
CA PHE A 143 -6.96 -10.43 -21.56
C PHE A 143 -6.45 -10.68 -22.99
N LEU A 144 -5.25 -11.24 -23.13
CA LEU A 144 -4.68 -11.60 -24.43
C LEU A 144 -5.51 -12.68 -25.16
N LYS A 145 -6.02 -13.69 -24.43
CA LYS A 145 -6.93 -14.68 -25.00
C LYS A 145 -8.27 -14.08 -25.43
N GLY A 146 -8.82 -13.15 -24.64
CA GLY A 146 -10.05 -12.44 -24.97
C GLY A 146 -9.95 -11.63 -26.25
N ILE A 147 -8.83 -10.91 -26.43
CA ILE A 147 -8.56 -10.17 -27.69
C ILE A 147 -8.48 -11.12 -28.88
N ALA A 148 -7.77 -12.25 -28.75
CA ALA A 148 -7.67 -13.24 -29.81
C ALA A 148 -9.05 -13.82 -30.20
N TYR A 149 -9.89 -14.10 -29.20
CA TYR A 149 -11.25 -14.60 -29.42
C TYR A 149 -12.15 -13.58 -30.14
N LEU A 150 -12.09 -12.31 -29.73
CA LEU A 150 -12.83 -11.23 -30.39
C LEU A 150 -12.39 -11.05 -31.85
N LYS A 151 -11.08 -11.09 -32.11
CA LYS A 151 -10.54 -11.01 -33.48
C LYS A 151 -11.09 -12.14 -34.35
N ALA A 152 -11.05 -13.38 -33.86
CA ALA A 152 -11.57 -14.55 -34.59
C ALA A 152 -13.07 -14.44 -34.88
N ASN A 153 -13.86 -13.94 -33.91
CA ASN A 153 -15.31 -13.80 -34.08
C ASN A 153 -15.70 -12.69 -35.07
N ILE A 154 -14.91 -11.62 -35.17
CA ILE A 154 -15.11 -10.53 -36.14
C ILE A 154 -14.74 -11.02 -37.55
N GLU A 155 -13.60 -11.69 -37.70
CA GLU A 155 -13.16 -12.23 -39.00
C GLU A 155 -14.16 -13.26 -39.56
N GLY A 156 -14.72 -14.11 -38.69
CA GLY A 156 -15.79 -15.05 -39.08
C GLY A 156 -17.11 -14.40 -39.49
N ARG A 157 -17.38 -13.15 -39.08
CA ARG A 157 -18.56 -12.38 -39.53
C ARG A 157 -18.35 -11.63 -40.83
N ILE A 158 -17.10 -11.27 -41.15
CA ILE A 158 -16.76 -10.49 -42.35
C ILE A 158 -16.62 -11.39 -43.59
N ASN A 159 -16.17 -12.63 -43.41
CA ASN A 159 -16.06 -13.60 -44.49
C ASN A 159 -16.84 -14.90 -44.17
N PRO A 160 -18.19 -14.85 -44.15
CA PRO A 160 -18.98 -16.06 -44.06
C PRO A 160 -18.77 -16.86 -45.36
N ALA A 161 -18.19 -18.05 -45.23
CA ALA A 161 -18.03 -18.99 -46.33
C ALA A 161 -19.37 -19.38 -46.95
#